data_AF-A0A0A8UTZ8-F1
#
_entry.id   AF-A0A0A8UTZ8-F1
#
_cell.length_a   1.000
_cell.length_b   1.000
_cell.length_c   1.000
_cell.angle_alpha   90.00
_cell.angle_beta   90.00
_cell.angle_gamma   90.00
#
_symmetry.space_group_name_H-M   'P 1'
#
loop_
_entity.id
_entity.type
_entity.pdbx_description
1 polymer ?
#
loop_
_entity_poly.entity_id
_entity_poly.type
_entity_poly.pdbx_seq_one_letter_code
_entity_poly.pdbx_strand_id
1 'polypeptide(L)'
;MFNRYGKKAKSLNAKALSDLTRIVQAPLLLAEEKRKVLVTQIKEASALEEARFDSLCLSLMHNFVNHCQNLPETANSYYSHQGGFLDHALNRTEAALSLFKQYIIQEGQAELSEEQKLWQYALFSAAILQGVAKLHIDFQIELYDNHGQFLKQWNPLLESLVAVGSHYSYEFQKETDEDFRRRLNLLLARLLMPASGFAWIASHPQVLAVWLALLNEDLQGAGTLGAILIRANAIALQRYFNQMMVRNYGSRGGRYGRVSTFAGGVPESISEIEQQLGVEFIQWLTKALDAGRIMVNKSPLFMVPGGMLMSPDIFKLFVREHPEYKNWQAIQNGFLSLGLHRLAPDGTIHSRFEQSNTQQMHNGIVFADYAVALPAKVQVNHLNTGKSSTISATELIYQTQFHSHFTRQQSNSIISPIPHLNANGKWQPLTAPAVQTLLKPGVTNGV
;
A
#
# COMPACT_ATOMS: atom_id res chain seq x y z
N MET A 1 7.72 72.12 -6.59
CA MET A 1 8.37 70.88 -7.07
C MET A 1 7.49 69.71 -6.67
N PHE A 2 7.08 68.90 -7.64
CA PHE A 2 6.16 67.79 -7.48
C PHE A 2 6.77 66.65 -6.64
N ASN A 3 6.12 66.28 -5.53
CA ASN A 3 6.41 65.02 -4.83
C ASN A 3 5.99 63.86 -5.73
N ARG A 4 6.97 63.21 -6.36
CA ARG A 4 6.76 61.94 -7.07
C ARG A 4 6.41 60.87 -6.04
N TYR A 5 5.20 60.32 -6.19
CA TYR A 5 4.77 59.06 -5.58
C TYR A 5 5.91 58.04 -5.61
N GLY A 6 6.26 57.52 -4.42
CA GLY A 6 7.21 56.43 -4.27
C GLY A 6 6.76 55.26 -5.14
N LYS A 7 7.62 54.87 -6.08
CA LYS A 7 7.51 53.59 -6.78
C LYS A 7 7.39 52.50 -5.72
N LYS A 8 6.26 51.76 -5.71
CA LYS A 8 6.15 50.47 -5.02
C LYS A 8 7.41 49.68 -5.37
N ALA A 9 8.21 49.34 -4.37
CA ALA A 9 9.25 48.34 -4.52
C ALA A 9 8.55 47.06 -4.99
N LYS A 10 8.75 46.68 -6.25
CA LYS A 10 8.39 45.33 -6.70
C LYS A 10 9.23 44.38 -5.85
N SER A 11 8.57 43.54 -5.04
CA SER A 11 9.23 42.43 -4.38
C SER A 11 9.96 41.63 -5.45
N LEU A 12 11.29 41.66 -5.42
CA LEU A 12 12.16 41.01 -6.40
C LEU A 12 12.19 39.48 -6.24
N ASN A 13 11.48 38.93 -5.25
CA ASN A 13 11.57 37.52 -4.84
C ASN A 13 10.22 36.77 -4.81
N ALA A 14 9.15 37.35 -5.35
CA ALA A 14 7.86 36.64 -5.43
C ALA A 14 7.90 35.58 -6.55
N LYS A 15 7.65 34.30 -6.21
CA LYS A 15 7.51 33.22 -7.21
C LYS A 15 6.21 33.42 -8.02
N ALA A 16 6.22 33.04 -9.29
CA ALA A 16 5.00 33.07 -10.09
C ALA A 16 4.00 32.05 -9.53
N LEU A 17 2.73 32.45 -9.35
CA LEU A 17 1.70 31.55 -8.82
C LEU A 17 1.45 30.33 -9.71
N SER A 18 1.79 30.40 -11.01
CA SER A 18 1.75 29.26 -11.95
C SER A 18 2.68 28.12 -11.56
N ASP A 19 3.75 28.43 -10.82
CA ASP A 19 4.80 27.48 -10.44
C ASP A 19 4.54 26.93 -9.02
N LEU A 20 3.45 27.37 -8.38
CA LEU A 20 3.07 26.98 -7.03
C LEU A 20 1.77 26.18 -7.05
N THR A 21 1.62 25.28 -6.07
CA THR A 21 0.39 24.53 -5.87
C THR A 21 -0.51 25.27 -4.89
N ARG A 22 -1.76 25.52 -5.27
CA ARG A 22 -2.74 26.17 -4.41
C ARG A 22 -3.20 25.23 -3.29
N ILE A 23 -3.32 25.77 -2.08
CA ILE A 23 -3.93 25.08 -0.93
C ILE A 23 -5.45 24.99 -1.14
N VAL A 24 -6.00 23.80 -0.91
CA VAL A 24 -7.42 23.50 -1.12
C VAL A 24 -8.05 22.98 0.18
N GLN A 25 -9.29 23.39 0.42
CA GLN A 25 -10.06 22.94 1.58
C GLN A 25 -10.31 21.44 1.51
N ALA A 26 -10.11 20.72 2.63
CA ALA A 26 -10.24 19.27 2.67
C ALA A 26 -11.59 18.72 2.15
N PRO A 27 -12.76 19.32 2.46
CA PRO A 27 -14.03 18.85 1.90
C PRO A 27 -14.09 18.91 0.37
N LEU A 28 -13.43 19.88 -0.27
CA LEU A 28 -13.38 19.99 -1.73
C LEU A 28 -12.49 18.90 -2.34
N LEU A 29 -11.33 18.62 -1.73
CA LEU A 29 -10.46 17.53 -2.18
C LEU A 29 -11.14 16.17 -2.06
N LEU A 30 -11.87 15.92 -0.97
CA LEU A 30 -12.61 14.67 -0.78
C LEU A 30 -13.87 14.56 -1.66
N ALA A 31 -14.42 15.69 -2.12
CA ALA A 31 -15.60 15.72 -2.99
C ALA A 31 -15.31 15.37 -4.46
N GLU A 32 -14.04 15.28 -4.88
CA GLU A 32 -13.67 14.76 -6.19
C GLU A 32 -14.27 13.36 -6.41
N GLU A 33 -14.86 13.11 -7.58
CA GLU A 33 -15.67 11.91 -7.84
C GLU A 33 -14.97 10.60 -7.45
N LYS A 34 -13.70 10.43 -7.87
CA LYS A 34 -12.88 9.25 -7.56
C LYS A 34 -12.69 9.04 -6.04
N ARG A 35 -12.57 10.11 -5.26
CA ARG A 35 -12.36 10.05 -3.80
C ARG A 35 -13.66 9.90 -3.05
N LYS A 36 -14.73 10.58 -3.51
CA LYS A 36 -16.07 10.49 -2.94
C LYS A 36 -16.57 9.04 -2.92
N VAL A 37 -16.34 8.29 -4.00
CA VAL A 37 -16.69 6.85 -4.06
C VAL A 37 -15.97 6.06 -2.96
N LEU A 38 -14.65 6.25 -2.81
CA LEU A 38 -13.86 5.58 -1.78
C LEU A 38 -14.30 5.97 -0.36
N VAL A 39 -14.59 7.26 -0.12
CA VAL A 39 -15.07 7.73 1.19
C VAL A 39 -16.43 7.10 1.54
N THR A 40 -17.35 6.98 0.58
CA THR A 40 -18.62 6.27 0.78
C THR A 40 -18.40 4.80 1.13
N GLN A 41 -17.52 4.10 0.38
CA GLN A 41 -17.19 2.70 0.64
C GLN A 41 -16.53 2.51 2.02
N ILE A 42 -15.66 3.43 2.43
CA ILE A 42 -15.06 3.45 3.78
C ILE A 42 -16.14 3.66 4.84
N LYS A 43 -17.10 4.58 4.63
CA LYS A 43 -18.23 4.81 5.55
C LYS A 43 -19.05 3.54 5.73
N GLU A 44 -19.48 2.92 4.62
CA GLU A 44 -20.23 1.66 4.63
C GLU A 44 -19.45 0.51 5.27
N ALA A 45 -18.13 0.45 5.04
CA ALA A 45 -17.30 -0.59 5.62
C ALA A 45 -17.11 -0.42 7.12
N SER A 46 -17.05 0.81 7.63
CA SER A 46 -16.74 1.11 9.04
C SER A 46 -17.74 0.57 10.07
N ALA A 47 -18.98 0.26 9.64
CA ALA A 47 -20.09 -0.16 10.51
C ALA A 47 -20.38 0.81 11.69
N LEU A 48 -19.99 2.08 11.57
CA LEU A 48 -20.25 3.13 12.56
C LEU A 48 -21.53 3.90 12.21
N GLU A 49 -22.22 4.39 13.24
CA GLU A 49 -23.32 5.33 13.09
C GLU A 49 -22.81 6.66 12.49
N GLU A 50 -23.66 7.39 11.76
CA GLU A 50 -23.24 8.58 11.02
C GLU A 50 -22.50 9.63 11.86
N ALA A 51 -23.03 9.99 13.03
CA ALA A 51 -22.39 10.96 13.92
C ALA A 51 -21.02 10.47 14.45
N ARG A 52 -20.86 9.15 14.65
CA ARG A 52 -19.61 8.54 15.11
C ARG A 52 -18.60 8.45 13.98
N PHE A 53 -19.05 8.13 12.77
CA PHE A 53 -18.22 8.18 11.58
C PHE A 53 -17.69 9.61 11.34
N ASP A 54 -18.55 10.63 11.45
CA ASP A 54 -18.15 12.01 11.21
C ASP A 54 -17.11 12.50 12.23
N SER A 55 -17.35 12.23 13.51
CA SER A 55 -16.46 12.66 14.60
C SER A 55 -15.14 11.88 14.66
N LEU A 56 -15.07 10.66 14.13
CA LEU A 56 -13.89 9.81 14.18
C LEU A 56 -13.19 9.67 12.83
N CYS A 57 -13.87 9.13 11.83
CA CYS A 57 -13.28 8.77 10.54
C CYS A 57 -13.15 9.98 9.62
N LEU A 58 -14.23 10.77 9.45
CA LEU A 58 -14.20 11.95 8.59
C LEU A 58 -13.30 13.05 9.18
N SER A 59 -13.35 13.25 10.50
CA SER A 59 -12.41 14.15 11.18
C SER A 59 -10.95 13.77 10.94
N LEU A 60 -10.60 12.47 11.06
CA LEU A 60 -9.25 12.01 10.74
C LEU A 60 -8.88 12.22 9.27
N MET A 61 -9.79 11.93 8.34
CA MET A 61 -9.59 12.19 6.91
C MET A 61 -9.33 13.67 6.64
N HIS A 62 -10.08 14.58 7.25
CA HIS A 62 -9.85 16.01 7.11
C HIS A 62 -8.48 16.43 7.68
N ASN A 63 -8.09 15.93 8.86
CA ASN A 63 -6.78 16.22 9.44
C ASN A 63 -5.64 15.74 8.54
N PHE A 64 -5.77 14.53 7.99
CA PHE A 64 -4.82 13.95 7.04
C PHE A 64 -4.72 14.78 5.74
N VAL A 65 -5.85 15.11 5.13
CA VAL A 65 -5.91 15.93 3.89
C VAL A 65 -5.32 17.32 4.11
N ASN A 66 -5.55 17.91 5.29
CA ASN A 66 -4.94 19.20 5.66
C ASN A 66 -3.42 19.13 5.80
N HIS A 67 -2.83 17.95 6.02
CA HIS A 67 -1.38 17.76 6.05
C HIS A 67 -0.79 17.37 4.70
N CYS A 68 -1.45 16.50 3.93
CA CYS A 68 -0.88 16.02 2.66
C CYS A 68 -1.27 16.88 1.44
N GLN A 69 -2.40 17.59 1.47
CA GLN A 69 -2.91 18.37 0.34
C GLN A 69 -2.84 17.59 -0.99
N ASN A 70 -2.39 18.22 -2.08
CA ASN A 70 -2.22 17.61 -3.40
C ASN A 70 -0.79 17.07 -3.61
N LEU A 71 -0.09 16.67 -2.55
CA LEU A 71 1.23 16.06 -2.71
C LEU A 71 1.14 14.70 -3.45
N PRO A 72 2.11 14.39 -4.31
CA PRO A 72 2.29 13.05 -4.87
C PRO A 72 2.78 12.05 -3.81
N GLU A 73 2.59 10.76 -4.04
CA GLU A 73 3.12 9.68 -3.17
C GLU A 73 4.59 9.39 -3.46
N THR A 74 4.97 9.42 -4.74
CA THR A 74 6.35 9.19 -5.20
C THR A 74 6.75 10.23 -6.24
N ALA A 75 8.06 10.43 -6.44
CA ALA A 75 8.56 11.42 -7.39
C ALA A 75 8.22 11.06 -8.84
N ASN A 76 8.34 9.78 -9.20
CA ASN A 76 8.24 9.35 -10.58
C ASN A 76 7.69 7.93 -10.75
N SER A 77 7.25 7.22 -9.71
CA SER A 77 6.72 5.85 -9.83
C SER A 77 5.20 5.83 -9.71
N TYR A 78 4.65 5.02 -8.80
CA TYR A 78 3.23 4.93 -8.52
C TYR A 78 2.72 6.17 -7.79
N TYR A 79 1.48 6.57 -8.10
CA TYR A 79 0.83 7.73 -7.48
C TYR A 79 1.70 9.02 -7.52
N SER A 80 2.44 9.23 -8.60
CA SER A 80 3.33 10.39 -8.80
C SER A 80 2.61 11.65 -9.30
N HIS A 81 1.31 11.57 -9.57
CA HIS A 81 0.48 12.72 -9.94
C HIS A 81 0.08 13.56 -8.72
N GLN A 82 -0.38 14.79 -8.96
CA GLN A 82 -0.93 15.65 -7.91
C GLN A 82 -2.08 14.96 -7.16
N GLY A 83 -2.01 14.98 -5.82
CA GLY A 83 -2.95 14.30 -4.93
C GLY A 83 -2.78 12.78 -4.85
N GLY A 84 -1.69 12.24 -5.40
CA GLY A 84 -1.38 10.82 -5.36
C GLY A 84 -1.20 10.27 -3.95
N PHE A 85 -0.66 11.05 -3.01
CA PHE A 85 -0.50 10.65 -1.60
C PHE A 85 -1.85 10.33 -0.95
N LEU A 86 -2.84 11.22 -1.16
CA LEU A 86 -4.20 11.04 -0.68
C LEU A 86 -4.92 9.87 -1.38
N ASP A 87 -4.78 9.78 -2.70
CA ASP A 87 -5.43 8.73 -3.48
C ASP A 87 -4.92 7.34 -3.11
N HIS A 88 -3.61 7.20 -2.85
CA HIS A 88 -3.01 5.96 -2.39
C HIS A 88 -3.54 5.57 -1.00
N ALA A 89 -3.52 6.50 -0.04
CA ALA A 89 -4.02 6.27 1.31
C ALA A 89 -5.50 5.86 1.33
N LEU A 90 -6.37 6.52 0.55
CA LEU A 90 -7.80 6.17 0.47
C LEU A 90 -8.02 4.80 -0.18
N ASN A 91 -7.34 4.48 -1.28
CA ASN A 91 -7.45 3.17 -1.92
C ASN A 91 -6.99 2.04 -1.00
N ARG A 92 -5.86 2.23 -0.30
CA ARG A 92 -5.34 1.28 0.69
C ARG A 92 -6.31 1.10 1.85
N THR A 93 -6.86 2.19 2.37
CA THR A 93 -7.80 2.16 3.49
C THR A 93 -9.09 1.43 3.14
N GLU A 94 -9.69 1.73 1.99
CA GLU A 94 -10.89 1.04 1.51
C GLU A 94 -10.61 -0.46 1.33
N ALA A 95 -9.51 -0.83 0.67
CA ALA A 95 -9.14 -2.22 0.45
C ALA A 95 -8.89 -2.96 1.78
N ALA A 96 -8.27 -2.31 2.77
CA ALA A 96 -8.02 -2.89 4.09
C ALA A 96 -9.33 -3.22 4.80
N LEU A 97 -10.29 -2.27 4.82
CA LEU A 97 -11.58 -2.47 5.44
C LEU A 97 -12.44 -3.52 4.72
N SER A 98 -12.38 -3.55 3.38
CA SER A 98 -13.06 -4.55 2.57
C SER A 98 -12.53 -5.96 2.83
N LEU A 99 -11.21 -6.13 2.92
CA LEU A 99 -10.57 -7.40 3.27
C LEU A 99 -10.89 -7.83 4.71
N PHE A 100 -10.87 -6.89 5.67
CA PHE A 100 -11.10 -7.17 7.07
C PHE A 100 -12.43 -7.88 7.32
N LYS A 101 -13.48 -7.58 6.55
CA LYS A 101 -14.78 -8.27 6.61
C LYS A 101 -14.69 -9.79 6.45
N GLN A 102 -13.70 -10.29 5.71
CA GLN A 102 -13.48 -11.73 5.49
C GLN A 102 -12.88 -12.42 6.72
N TYR A 103 -12.31 -11.65 7.65
CA TYR A 103 -11.63 -12.11 8.86
C TYR A 103 -12.46 -11.88 10.12
N ILE A 104 -13.71 -11.47 9.97
CA ILE A 104 -14.67 -11.32 11.08
C ILE A 104 -15.55 -12.57 11.14
N ILE A 105 -15.75 -13.11 12.34
CA ILE A 105 -16.71 -14.18 12.60
C ILE A 105 -18.07 -13.51 12.87
N GLN A 106 -19.05 -13.78 12.01
CA GLN A 106 -20.44 -13.34 12.19
C GLN A 106 -21.26 -14.45 12.86
N GLU A 107 -21.61 -14.26 14.14
CA GLU A 107 -22.37 -15.22 14.95
C GLU A 107 -23.88 -14.99 14.82
N GLY A 108 -24.39 -14.89 13.58
CA GLY A 108 -25.82 -14.68 13.31
C GLY A 108 -26.37 -13.28 13.63
N GLN A 109 -25.52 -12.35 14.10
CA GLN A 109 -25.85 -10.94 14.26
C GLN A 109 -25.60 -10.18 12.95
N ALA A 110 -26.49 -9.24 12.61
CA ALA A 110 -26.36 -8.40 11.41
C ALA A 110 -25.33 -7.28 11.58
N GLU A 111 -25.12 -6.82 12.83
CA GLU A 111 -24.21 -5.73 13.17
C GLU A 111 -22.95 -6.24 13.86
N LEU A 112 -21.84 -5.50 13.69
CA LEU A 112 -20.58 -5.78 14.36
C LEU A 112 -20.65 -5.38 15.84
N SER A 113 -20.00 -6.15 16.71
CA SER A 113 -19.84 -5.77 18.12
C SER A 113 -18.98 -4.51 18.29
N GLU A 114 -19.04 -3.86 19.46
CA GLU A 114 -18.20 -2.69 19.74
C GLU A 114 -16.70 -3.02 19.70
N GLU A 115 -16.32 -4.24 20.10
CA GLU A 115 -14.95 -4.73 20.01
C GLU A 115 -14.51 -4.93 18.55
N GLN A 116 -15.39 -5.47 17.70
CA GLN A 116 -15.11 -5.61 16.27
C GLN A 116 -15.01 -4.25 15.57
N LYS A 117 -15.92 -3.31 15.87
CA LYS A 117 -15.86 -1.92 15.39
C LYS A 117 -14.58 -1.23 15.84
N LEU A 118 -14.10 -1.49 17.06
CA LEU A 118 -12.84 -0.94 17.57
C LEU A 118 -11.63 -1.46 16.78
N TRP A 119 -11.52 -2.77 16.55
CA TRP A 119 -10.46 -3.34 15.71
C TRP A 119 -10.51 -2.79 14.28
N GLN A 120 -11.71 -2.59 13.74
CA GLN A 120 -11.90 -2.00 12.43
C GLN A 120 -11.46 -0.53 12.38
N TYR A 121 -11.77 0.26 13.41
CA TYR A 121 -11.33 1.65 13.53
C TYR A 121 -9.81 1.77 13.70
N ALA A 122 -9.19 0.84 14.44
CA ALA A 122 -7.73 0.75 14.53
C ALA A 122 -7.10 0.45 13.15
N LEU A 123 -7.66 -0.50 12.38
CA LEU A 123 -7.19 -0.76 11.02
C LEU A 123 -7.41 0.44 10.09
N PHE A 124 -8.58 1.08 10.13
CA PHE A 124 -8.89 2.28 9.34
C PHE A 124 -7.86 3.39 9.59
N SER A 125 -7.65 3.74 10.86
CA SER A 125 -6.75 4.84 11.24
C SER A 125 -5.29 4.51 10.92
N ALA A 126 -4.85 3.28 11.15
CA ALA A 126 -3.50 2.85 10.75
C ALA A 126 -3.33 2.85 9.22
N ALA A 127 -4.31 2.36 8.46
CA ALA A 127 -4.24 2.29 7.01
C ALA A 127 -4.19 3.67 6.35
N ILE A 128 -4.96 4.66 6.85
CA ILE A 128 -4.94 6.00 6.27
C ILE A 128 -3.66 6.77 6.66
N LEU A 129 -3.16 6.56 7.88
CA LEU A 129 -1.96 7.24 8.39
C LEU A 129 -0.65 6.53 8.04
N GLN A 130 -0.69 5.33 7.46
CA GLN A 130 0.51 4.61 7.08
C GLN A 130 1.35 5.44 6.09
N GLY A 131 2.64 5.60 6.41
CA GLY A 131 3.57 6.38 5.60
C GLY A 131 3.45 7.89 5.77
N VAL A 132 2.63 8.41 6.70
CA VAL A 132 2.46 9.86 6.88
C VAL A 132 3.77 10.61 7.18
N ALA A 133 4.77 9.93 7.76
CA ALA A 133 6.09 10.53 8.00
C ALA A 133 6.91 10.81 6.73
N LYS A 134 6.50 10.28 5.58
CA LYS A 134 7.06 10.71 4.29
C LYS A 134 6.92 12.22 4.09
N LEU A 135 5.87 12.85 4.64
CA LEU A 135 5.71 14.32 4.62
C LEU A 135 6.88 15.07 5.28
N HIS A 136 7.61 14.42 6.20
CA HIS A 136 8.81 14.96 6.84
C HIS A 136 10.11 14.51 6.17
N ILE A 137 10.16 13.25 5.73
CA ILE A 137 11.39 12.62 5.24
C ILE A 137 11.61 12.85 3.75
N ASP A 138 10.55 12.78 2.95
CA ASP A 138 10.60 12.78 1.49
C ASP A 138 10.32 14.16 0.90
N PHE A 139 9.90 15.13 1.72
CA PHE A 139 9.50 16.46 1.24
C PHE A 139 10.19 17.59 1.98
N GLN A 140 10.72 18.53 1.21
CA GLN A 140 10.99 19.89 1.66
C GLN A 140 9.92 20.82 1.05
N ILE A 141 9.08 21.41 1.91
CA ILE A 141 7.94 22.23 1.47
C ILE A 141 8.10 23.67 1.92
N GLU A 142 7.87 24.59 0.99
CA GLU A 142 7.88 26.03 1.23
C GLU A 142 6.46 26.60 1.05
N LEU A 143 6.03 27.46 1.97
CA LEU A 143 4.71 28.08 1.98
C LEU A 143 4.77 29.53 1.48
N TYR A 144 3.73 29.93 0.75
CA TYR A 144 3.63 31.22 0.06
C TYR A 144 2.26 31.86 0.29
N ASP A 145 2.21 33.19 0.20
CA ASP A 145 0.94 33.94 0.23
C ASP A 145 0.26 34.03 -1.15
N ASN A 146 -0.83 34.81 -1.24
CA ASN A 146 -1.59 35.02 -2.48
C ASN A 146 -0.86 35.87 -3.54
N HIS A 147 0.32 36.38 -3.22
CA HIS A 147 1.16 37.18 -4.11
C HIS A 147 2.45 36.44 -4.50
N GLY A 148 2.61 35.18 -4.08
CA GLY A 148 3.80 34.38 -4.35
C GLY A 148 4.99 34.76 -3.47
N GLN A 149 4.75 35.50 -2.38
CA GLN A 149 5.79 35.84 -1.42
C GLN A 149 6.05 34.64 -0.50
N PHE A 150 7.33 34.24 -0.39
CA PHE A 150 7.75 33.21 0.57
C PHE A 150 7.40 33.62 2.00
N LEU A 151 6.82 32.68 2.76
CA LEU A 151 6.46 32.85 4.15
C LEU A 151 7.40 32.06 5.07
N LYS A 152 7.46 30.74 4.89
CA LYS A 152 8.32 29.84 5.69
C LYS A 152 8.47 28.48 5.03
N GLN A 153 9.48 27.73 5.48
CA GLN A 153 9.53 26.29 5.28
C GLN A 153 8.54 25.61 6.25
N TRP A 154 7.75 24.67 5.75
CA TRP A 154 6.76 23.94 6.54
C TRP A 154 7.44 22.83 7.36
N ASN A 155 6.95 22.63 8.58
CA ASN A 155 7.32 21.49 9.40
C ASN A 155 6.06 20.69 9.77
N PRO A 156 5.89 19.46 9.23
CA PRO A 156 4.70 18.64 9.47
C PRO A 156 4.50 18.23 10.93
N LEU A 157 5.55 18.27 11.76
CA LEU A 157 5.47 17.92 13.18
C LEU A 157 4.83 19.01 14.03
N LEU A 158 4.76 20.25 13.51
CA LEU A 158 4.31 21.42 14.27
C LEU A 158 2.91 21.88 13.88
N GLU A 159 2.54 21.75 12.60
CA GLU A 159 1.29 22.30 12.08
C GLU A 159 0.87 21.62 10.77
N SER A 160 -0.42 21.72 10.44
CA SER A 160 -0.93 21.30 9.13
C SER A 160 -0.41 22.21 8.01
N LEU A 161 -0.26 21.67 6.80
CA LEU A 161 0.20 22.44 5.63
C LEU A 161 -0.70 23.64 5.34
N VAL A 162 -2.00 23.53 5.66
CA VAL A 162 -2.99 24.59 5.47
C VAL A 162 -3.02 25.66 6.58
N ALA A 163 -2.16 25.56 7.60
CA ALA A 163 -2.22 26.47 8.75
C ALA A 163 -1.86 27.91 8.38
N VAL A 164 -0.96 28.09 7.42
CA VAL A 164 -0.47 29.41 6.98
C VAL A 164 -0.27 29.41 5.46
N GLY A 165 -0.50 30.58 4.85
CA GLY A 165 -0.31 30.78 3.42
C GLY A 165 -1.51 30.32 2.60
N SER A 166 -1.33 30.32 1.29
CA SER A 166 -2.35 29.91 0.32
C SER A 166 -1.81 29.07 -0.83
N HIS A 167 -0.49 29.02 -0.99
CA HIS A 167 0.20 28.21 -1.98
C HIS A 167 1.45 27.56 -1.37
N TYR A 168 1.92 26.50 -2.00
CA TYR A 168 3.15 25.81 -1.61
C TYR A 168 3.93 25.31 -2.82
N SER A 169 5.25 25.18 -2.66
CA SER A 169 6.10 24.39 -3.55
C SER A 169 6.77 23.27 -2.76
N TYR A 170 7.16 22.20 -3.42
CA TYR A 170 7.80 21.05 -2.78
C TYR A 170 8.97 20.53 -3.61
N GLU A 171 9.95 19.97 -2.92
CA GLU A 171 11.07 19.24 -3.50
C GLU A 171 11.18 17.87 -2.83
N PHE A 172 11.42 16.84 -3.63
CA PHE A 172 11.63 15.48 -3.12
C PHE A 172 13.00 15.32 -2.51
N GLN A 173 13.02 14.72 -1.33
CA GLN A 173 14.22 14.33 -0.60
C GLN A 173 14.38 12.81 -0.65
N LYS A 174 15.63 12.34 -0.56
CA LYS A 174 15.92 10.91 -0.51
C LYS A 174 15.80 10.42 0.93
N GLU A 175 15.01 9.38 1.15
CA GLU A 175 15.00 8.66 2.43
C GLU A 175 16.38 8.08 2.74
N THR A 176 16.88 8.37 3.94
CA THR A 176 18.19 7.91 4.43
C THR A 176 18.09 6.99 5.65
N ASP A 177 16.98 7.07 6.40
CA ASP A 177 16.76 6.28 7.62
C ASP A 177 15.29 5.85 7.71
N GLU A 178 15.02 4.63 7.22
CA GLU A 178 13.69 4.02 7.20
C GLU A 178 13.14 3.79 8.62
N ASP A 179 14.00 3.41 9.58
CA ASP A 179 13.59 3.16 10.95
C ASP A 179 13.21 4.46 11.67
N PHE A 180 13.88 5.57 11.36
CA PHE A 180 13.47 6.89 11.82
C PHE A 180 12.12 7.31 11.24
N ARG A 181 11.90 7.11 9.92
CA ARG A 181 10.58 7.36 9.30
C ARG A 181 9.47 6.55 9.98
N ARG A 182 9.70 5.26 10.24
CA ARG A 182 8.73 4.39 10.95
C ARG A 182 8.37 4.91 12.34
N ARG A 183 9.36 5.36 13.12
CA ARG A 183 9.10 5.98 14.44
C ARG A 183 8.34 7.30 14.33
N LEU A 184 8.64 8.12 13.31
CA LEU A 184 7.92 9.37 13.07
C LEU A 184 6.45 9.16 12.68
N ASN A 185 6.11 8.03 12.02
CA ASN A 185 4.71 7.71 11.72
C ASN A 185 3.87 7.71 12.99
N LEU A 186 4.41 7.19 14.11
CA LEU A 186 3.70 7.13 15.40
C LEU A 186 3.40 8.53 15.95
N LEU A 187 4.37 9.46 15.87
CA LEU A 187 4.21 10.82 16.36
C LEU A 187 3.17 11.59 15.53
N LEU A 188 3.29 11.54 14.20
CA LEU A 188 2.34 12.21 13.31
C LEU A 188 0.95 11.57 13.38
N ALA A 189 0.87 10.24 13.50
CA ALA A 189 -0.41 9.58 13.70
C ALA A 189 -1.10 10.10 14.96
N ARG A 190 -0.38 10.20 16.08
CA ARG A 190 -0.95 10.75 17.32
C ARG A 190 -1.38 12.22 17.18
N LEU A 191 -0.65 13.02 16.42
CA LEU A 191 -0.99 14.43 16.13
C LEU A 191 -2.30 14.53 15.32
N LEU A 192 -2.50 13.65 14.35
CA LEU A 192 -3.63 13.69 13.42
C LEU A 192 -4.91 13.04 13.93
N MET A 193 -4.79 12.10 14.87
CA MET A 193 -5.93 11.38 15.45
C MET A 193 -6.88 12.31 16.21
N PRO A 194 -8.21 12.23 15.97
CA PRO A 194 -9.20 12.80 16.88
C PRO A 194 -9.00 12.27 18.30
N ALA A 195 -9.11 13.14 19.31
CA ALA A 195 -8.82 12.78 20.70
C ALA A 195 -9.69 11.61 21.20
N SER A 196 -10.99 11.61 20.87
CA SER A 196 -11.93 10.53 21.19
C SER A 196 -11.57 9.21 20.48
N GLY A 197 -11.11 9.29 19.24
CA GLY A 197 -10.67 8.12 18.47
C GLY A 197 -9.44 7.47 19.07
N PHE A 198 -8.42 8.27 19.40
CA PHE A 198 -7.23 7.74 20.07
C PHE A 198 -7.56 7.19 21.46
N ALA A 199 -8.41 7.87 22.24
CA ALA A 199 -8.85 7.38 23.54
C ALA A 199 -9.57 6.02 23.44
N TRP A 200 -10.36 5.79 22.38
CA TRP A 200 -11.03 4.51 22.14
C TRP A 200 -10.05 3.39 21.80
N ILE A 201 -9.00 3.66 21.01
CA ILE A 201 -7.91 2.70 20.77
C ILE A 201 -7.14 2.41 22.08
N ALA A 202 -6.80 3.46 22.82
CA ALA A 202 -6.00 3.36 24.04
C ALA A 202 -6.73 2.68 25.20
N SER A 203 -8.07 2.60 25.18
CA SER A 203 -8.84 1.90 26.22
C SER A 203 -8.65 0.38 26.17
N HIS A 204 -8.11 -0.17 25.09
CA HIS A 204 -7.84 -1.60 24.93
C HIS A 204 -6.34 -1.85 24.63
N PRO A 205 -5.55 -2.34 25.61
CA PRO A 205 -4.10 -2.48 25.46
C PRO A 205 -3.65 -3.31 24.26
N GLN A 206 -4.37 -4.39 23.93
CA GLN A 206 -4.04 -5.24 22.78
C GLN A 206 -4.28 -4.52 21.45
N VAL A 207 -5.38 -3.75 21.33
CA VAL A 207 -5.69 -2.97 20.12
C VAL A 207 -4.64 -1.88 19.94
N LEU A 208 -4.28 -1.17 21.03
CA LEU A 208 -3.20 -0.18 21.01
C LEU A 208 -1.87 -0.78 20.55
N ALA A 209 -1.49 -1.95 21.09
CA ALA A 209 -0.23 -2.61 20.72
C ALA A 209 -0.18 -2.93 19.21
N VAL A 210 -1.25 -3.49 18.65
CA VAL A 210 -1.33 -3.79 17.22
C VAL A 210 -1.38 -2.52 16.37
N TRP A 211 -2.10 -1.48 16.82
CA TRP A 211 -2.15 -0.19 16.12
C TRP A 211 -0.76 0.46 16.02
N LEU A 212 0.01 0.43 17.10
CA LEU A 212 1.40 0.90 17.11
C LEU A 212 2.28 0.04 16.17
N ALA A 213 2.12 -1.29 16.19
CA ALA A 213 2.86 -2.19 15.30
C ALA A 213 2.57 -1.89 13.82
N LEU A 214 1.30 -1.68 13.44
CA LEU A 214 0.91 -1.32 12.08
C LEU A 214 1.58 -0.03 11.59
N LEU A 215 1.56 1.03 12.42
CA LEU A 215 2.12 2.34 12.07
C LEU A 215 3.65 2.36 12.07
N ASN A 216 4.27 1.59 12.95
CA ASN A 216 5.71 1.36 12.96
C ASN A 216 6.16 0.37 11.87
N GLU A 217 5.23 -0.14 11.06
CA GLU A 217 5.48 -1.12 10.00
C GLU A 217 6.10 -2.43 10.51
N ASP A 218 5.86 -2.76 11.78
CA ASP A 218 6.09 -4.08 12.37
C ASP A 218 4.89 -4.99 12.03
N LEU A 219 4.92 -5.47 10.79
CA LEU A 219 3.80 -6.25 10.24
C LEU A 219 3.72 -7.64 10.88
N GLN A 220 4.82 -8.16 11.44
CA GLN A 220 4.85 -9.37 12.26
C GLN A 220 4.09 -9.15 13.57
N GLY A 221 4.43 -8.09 14.31
CA GLY A 221 3.76 -7.72 15.56
C GLY A 221 2.27 -7.39 15.38
N ALA A 222 1.87 -6.94 14.19
CA ALA A 222 0.48 -6.65 13.85
C ALA A 222 -0.38 -7.87 13.48
N GLY A 223 0.21 -9.05 13.27
CA GLY A 223 -0.50 -10.30 12.98
C GLY A 223 -1.43 -10.21 11.75
N THR A 224 -2.67 -10.69 11.89
CA THR A 224 -3.66 -10.70 10.80
C THR A 224 -3.87 -9.32 10.18
N LEU A 225 -3.91 -8.25 10.99
CA LEU A 225 -4.05 -6.90 10.47
C LEU A 225 -2.84 -6.45 9.65
N GLY A 226 -1.63 -6.88 10.01
CA GLY A 226 -0.42 -6.63 9.23
C GLY A 226 -0.51 -7.28 7.85
N ALA A 227 -0.97 -8.54 7.78
CA ALA A 227 -1.16 -9.24 6.52
C ALA A 227 -2.26 -8.61 5.65
N ILE A 228 -3.38 -8.19 6.27
CA ILE A 228 -4.45 -7.44 5.59
C ILE A 228 -3.90 -6.13 5.01
N LEU A 229 -3.10 -5.38 5.77
CA LEU A 229 -2.60 -4.08 5.33
C LEU A 229 -1.61 -4.21 4.17
N ILE A 230 -0.72 -5.21 4.17
CA ILE A 230 0.13 -5.55 3.01
C ILE A 230 -0.72 -5.86 1.79
N ARG A 231 -1.74 -6.71 1.97
CA ARG A 231 -2.62 -7.09 0.85
C ARG A 231 -3.42 -5.90 0.33
N ALA A 232 -3.87 -5.02 1.21
CA ALA A 232 -4.59 -3.80 0.87
C ALA A 232 -3.72 -2.82 0.08
N ASN A 233 -2.46 -2.62 0.50
CA ASN A 233 -1.49 -1.81 -0.25
C ASN A 233 -1.27 -2.38 -1.66
N ALA A 234 -1.15 -3.70 -1.77
CA ALA A 234 -1.02 -4.36 -3.06
C ALA A 234 -2.23 -4.14 -3.97
N ILE A 235 -3.46 -4.24 -3.44
CA ILE A 235 -4.68 -3.96 -4.21
C ILE A 235 -4.71 -2.50 -4.67
N ALA A 236 -4.30 -1.55 -3.84
CA ALA A 236 -4.21 -0.14 -4.22
C ALA A 236 -3.26 0.07 -5.42
N LEU A 237 -2.05 -0.51 -5.35
CA LEU A 237 -1.08 -0.46 -6.45
C LEU A 237 -1.59 -1.18 -7.72
N GLN A 238 -2.26 -2.32 -7.57
CA GLN A 238 -2.90 -3.02 -8.71
C GLN A 238 -3.96 -2.13 -9.39
N ARG A 239 -4.81 -1.44 -8.63
CA ARG A 239 -5.80 -0.49 -9.18
C ARG A 239 -5.12 0.64 -9.94
N TYR A 240 -4.07 1.23 -9.37
CA TYR A 240 -3.28 2.28 -10.03
C TYR A 240 -2.66 1.80 -11.34
N PHE A 241 -1.98 0.64 -11.33
CA PHE A 241 -1.39 0.06 -12.54
C PHE A 241 -2.42 -0.27 -13.61
N ASN A 242 -3.60 -0.78 -13.22
CA ASN A 242 -4.68 -1.02 -14.18
C ASN A 242 -5.20 0.27 -14.82
N GLN A 243 -5.32 1.37 -14.06
CA GLN A 243 -5.70 2.67 -14.60
C GLN A 243 -4.64 3.23 -15.56
N MET A 244 -3.36 3.09 -15.22
CA MET A 244 -2.24 3.49 -16.07
C MET A 244 -2.29 2.76 -17.43
N MET A 245 -2.56 1.46 -17.42
CA MET A 245 -2.71 0.65 -18.62
C MET A 245 -3.87 1.12 -19.50
N VAL A 246 -5.05 1.37 -18.91
CA VAL A 246 -6.22 1.82 -19.66
C VAL A 246 -5.96 3.16 -20.35
N ARG A 247 -5.27 4.09 -19.67
CA ARG A 247 -4.88 5.39 -20.23
C ARG A 247 -3.93 5.23 -21.43
N ASN A 248 -2.95 4.34 -21.32
CA ASN A 248 -1.91 4.16 -22.34
C ASN A 248 -2.39 3.32 -23.54
N TYR A 249 -3.22 2.29 -23.33
CA TYR A 249 -3.82 1.51 -24.42
C TYR A 249 -4.89 2.30 -25.18
N GLY A 250 -5.61 3.22 -24.52
CA GLY A 250 -6.50 4.17 -25.18
C GLY A 250 -5.77 5.06 -26.20
N SER A 251 -4.48 5.37 -25.95
CA SER A 251 -3.60 6.09 -26.88
C SER A 251 -3.02 5.20 -27.99
N ARG A 252 -2.86 3.88 -27.77
CA ARG A 252 -2.28 2.92 -28.74
C ARG A 252 -3.30 2.29 -29.70
N GLY A 253 -4.57 2.67 -29.66
CA GLY A 253 -5.64 2.17 -30.55
C GLY A 253 -5.51 2.52 -32.05
N GLY A 254 -4.42 3.17 -32.47
CA GLY A 254 -4.06 3.37 -33.87
C GLY A 254 -2.94 2.41 -34.29
N ARG A 255 -3.24 1.53 -35.25
CA ARG A 255 -2.33 0.55 -35.90
C ARG A 255 -0.86 1.00 -35.95
N TYR A 256 0.02 0.15 -35.41
CA TYR A 256 1.44 -0.01 -35.76
C TYR A 256 2.21 1.25 -36.15
N GLY A 257 3.07 1.71 -35.25
CA GLY A 257 4.40 2.17 -35.62
C GLY A 257 4.46 3.25 -36.70
N ARG A 258 3.89 4.42 -36.43
CA ARG A 258 4.52 5.66 -36.87
C ARG A 258 4.52 6.61 -35.70
N VAL A 259 5.70 7.14 -35.38
CA VAL A 259 5.83 8.46 -34.76
C VAL A 259 4.93 9.37 -35.59
N SER A 260 3.75 9.69 -35.05
CA SER A 260 2.84 10.63 -35.69
C SER A 260 3.49 12.00 -35.53
N THR A 261 4.12 12.49 -36.60
CA THR A 261 4.73 13.82 -36.62
C THR A 261 3.70 14.95 -36.66
N PHE A 262 2.38 14.67 -36.56
CA PHE A 262 1.32 15.66 -36.72
C PHE A 262 0.08 15.45 -35.82
N ALA A 263 0.25 14.92 -34.62
CA ALA A 263 -0.73 15.11 -33.54
C ALA A 263 0.02 15.55 -32.29
N GLY A 264 -0.37 16.67 -31.68
CA GLY A 264 0.30 17.32 -30.55
C GLY A 264 0.23 16.55 -29.24
N GLY A 265 0.62 15.28 -29.24
CA GLY A 265 0.96 14.54 -28.04
C GLY A 265 2.39 14.85 -27.64
N VAL A 266 2.61 15.15 -26.36
CA VAL A 266 3.95 15.21 -25.79
C VAL A 266 4.60 13.82 -25.99
N PRO A 267 5.85 13.72 -26.48
CA PRO A 267 6.53 12.43 -26.61
C PRO A 267 6.52 11.68 -25.28
N GLU A 268 6.15 10.38 -25.30
CA GLU A 268 6.31 9.52 -24.12
C GLU A 268 7.77 9.55 -23.68
N SER A 269 8.02 9.87 -22.42
CA SER A 269 9.37 9.87 -21.85
C SER A 269 9.89 8.44 -21.74
N ILE A 270 11.23 8.28 -21.77
CA ILE A 270 11.87 6.96 -21.62
C ILE A 270 11.43 6.28 -20.31
N SER A 271 11.27 7.08 -19.24
CA SER A 271 10.79 6.60 -17.94
C SER A 271 9.38 6.01 -18.01
N GLU A 272 8.46 6.64 -18.73
CA GLU A 272 7.08 6.14 -18.88
C GLU A 272 7.05 4.82 -19.65
N ILE A 273 7.90 4.68 -20.68
CA ILE A 273 8.02 3.43 -21.44
C ILE A 273 8.56 2.30 -20.54
N GLU A 274 9.59 2.56 -19.74
CA GLU A 274 10.13 1.57 -18.81
C GLU A 274 9.09 1.15 -17.77
N GLN A 275 8.37 2.10 -17.17
CA GLN A 275 7.31 1.81 -16.20
C GLN A 275 6.19 0.98 -16.80
N GLN A 276 5.81 1.28 -18.04
CA GLN A 276 4.82 0.51 -18.78
C GLN A 276 5.25 -0.96 -18.93
N LEU A 277 6.52 -1.21 -19.31
CA LEU A 277 7.08 -2.56 -19.40
C LEU A 277 7.07 -3.27 -18.04
N GLY A 278 7.41 -2.55 -16.97
CA GLY A 278 7.34 -3.06 -15.60
C GLY A 278 5.92 -3.50 -15.21
N VAL A 279 4.92 -2.65 -15.48
CA VAL A 279 3.52 -2.95 -15.17
C VAL A 279 3.02 -4.15 -15.96
N GLU A 280 3.34 -4.24 -17.25
CA GLU A 280 2.98 -5.39 -18.08
C GLU A 280 3.60 -6.70 -17.55
N PHE A 281 4.86 -6.65 -17.12
CA PHE A 281 5.51 -7.79 -16.47
C PHE A 281 4.81 -8.21 -15.18
N ILE A 282 4.44 -7.28 -14.30
CA ILE A 282 3.72 -7.58 -13.05
C ILE A 282 2.34 -8.18 -13.33
N GLN A 283 1.61 -7.68 -14.32
CA GLN A 283 0.31 -8.23 -14.70
C GLN A 283 0.45 -9.64 -15.27
N TRP A 284 1.47 -9.88 -16.10
CA TRP A 284 1.77 -11.23 -16.57
C TRP A 284 2.11 -12.18 -15.41
N LEU A 285 2.95 -11.75 -14.47
CA LEU A 285 3.34 -12.55 -13.33
C LEU A 285 2.11 -12.91 -12.48
N THR A 286 1.22 -11.95 -12.27
CA THR A 286 -0.06 -12.16 -11.57
C THR A 286 -0.89 -13.26 -12.26
N LYS A 287 -1.05 -13.18 -13.59
CA LYS A 287 -1.78 -14.20 -14.37
C LYS A 287 -1.07 -15.56 -14.36
N ALA A 288 0.26 -15.59 -14.37
CA ALA A 288 1.04 -16.81 -14.33
C ALA A 288 0.93 -17.53 -12.97
N LEU A 289 0.90 -16.76 -11.87
CA LEU A 289 0.65 -17.26 -10.51
C LEU A 289 -0.79 -17.75 -10.34
N ASP A 290 -1.77 -17.01 -10.87
CA ASP A 290 -3.20 -17.38 -10.81
C ASP A 290 -3.47 -18.70 -11.55
N ALA A 291 -2.87 -18.85 -12.73
CA ALA A 291 -2.95 -20.08 -13.52
C ALA A 291 -2.12 -21.26 -12.96
N GLY A 292 -1.32 -21.05 -11.90
CA GLY A 292 -0.41 -22.06 -11.36
C GLY A 292 0.75 -22.45 -12.29
N ARG A 293 1.00 -21.68 -13.36
CA ARG A 293 2.15 -21.90 -14.26
C ARG A 293 3.47 -21.58 -13.58
N ILE A 294 3.45 -20.55 -12.74
CA ILE A 294 4.51 -20.24 -11.78
C ILE A 294 3.97 -20.53 -10.39
N MET A 295 4.78 -21.19 -9.57
CA MET A 295 4.46 -21.48 -8.17
C MET A 295 5.45 -20.76 -7.27
N VAL A 296 4.98 -20.29 -6.12
CA VAL A 296 5.84 -19.72 -5.08
C VAL A 296 6.67 -20.85 -4.46
N ASN A 297 7.93 -20.56 -4.12
CA ASN A 297 8.92 -21.52 -3.60
C ASN A 297 9.26 -22.65 -4.58
N LYS A 298 9.25 -22.33 -5.87
CA LYS A 298 9.74 -23.19 -6.94
C LYS A 298 10.41 -22.31 -7.98
N SER A 299 11.56 -22.75 -8.51
CA SER A 299 12.27 -22.01 -9.55
C SER A 299 11.30 -21.62 -10.68
N PRO A 300 11.27 -20.34 -11.11
CA PRO A 300 12.24 -19.27 -10.83
C PRO A 300 11.91 -18.31 -9.65
N LEU A 301 10.97 -18.65 -8.76
CA LEU A 301 10.42 -17.73 -7.74
C LEU A 301 10.43 -18.33 -6.32
N PHE A 302 11.09 -17.65 -5.38
CA PHE A 302 11.23 -18.13 -3.99
C PHE A 302 10.90 -17.04 -2.97
N MET A 303 10.24 -17.39 -1.86
CA MET A 303 10.12 -16.49 -0.70
C MET A 303 11.46 -16.42 0.04
N VAL A 304 11.92 -15.21 0.32
CA VAL A 304 13.16 -14.93 1.05
C VAL A 304 12.91 -13.80 2.07
N PRO A 305 13.82 -13.56 3.03
CA PRO A 305 13.74 -12.37 3.87
C PRO A 305 13.62 -11.10 3.03
N GLY A 306 12.59 -10.30 3.30
CA GLY A 306 12.34 -9.05 2.59
C GLY A 306 11.49 -9.15 1.32
N GLY A 307 11.05 -10.33 0.88
CA GLY A 307 10.07 -10.45 -0.21
C GLY A 307 10.18 -11.74 -1.05
N MET A 308 9.94 -11.62 -2.35
CA MET A 308 10.12 -12.71 -3.32
C MET A 308 11.42 -12.54 -4.12
N LEU A 309 12.30 -13.53 -4.07
CA LEU A 309 13.47 -13.60 -4.93
C LEU A 309 13.07 -14.08 -6.32
N MET A 310 13.29 -13.23 -7.31
CA MET A 310 13.08 -13.52 -8.73
C MET A 310 14.42 -13.81 -9.40
N SER A 311 14.59 -15.03 -9.92
CA SER A 311 15.76 -15.34 -10.75
C SER A 311 15.63 -14.70 -12.14
N PRO A 312 16.75 -14.48 -12.87
CA PRO A 312 16.70 -13.91 -14.22
C PRO A 312 15.83 -14.69 -15.21
N ASP A 313 15.60 -15.98 -14.94
CA ASP A 313 14.80 -16.85 -15.81
C ASP A 313 13.32 -16.45 -15.84
N ILE A 314 12.82 -15.73 -14.82
CA ILE A 314 11.44 -15.23 -14.84
C ILE A 314 11.23 -14.19 -15.96
N PHE A 315 12.22 -13.33 -16.20
CA PHE A 315 12.16 -12.32 -17.27
C PHE A 315 12.32 -12.95 -18.65
N LYS A 316 13.18 -13.99 -18.76
CA LYS A 316 13.32 -14.77 -19.99
C LYS A 316 12.03 -15.52 -20.33
N LEU A 317 11.33 -16.05 -19.31
CA LEU A 317 10.05 -16.72 -19.49
C LEU A 317 8.98 -15.75 -20.01
N PHE A 318 8.91 -14.53 -19.46
CA PHE A 318 8.04 -13.47 -19.96
C PHE A 318 8.28 -13.18 -21.45
N VAL A 319 9.54 -12.94 -21.83
CA VAL A 319 9.95 -12.68 -23.23
C VAL A 319 9.62 -13.84 -24.16
N ARG A 320 9.76 -15.09 -23.71
CA ARG A 320 9.39 -16.27 -24.49
C ARG A 320 7.90 -16.32 -24.82
N GLU A 321 7.05 -15.83 -23.92
CA GLU A 321 5.59 -15.76 -24.09
C GLU A 321 5.13 -14.50 -24.83
N HIS A 322 5.99 -13.49 -24.95
CA HIS A 322 5.73 -12.19 -25.59
C HIS A 322 6.84 -11.86 -26.59
N PRO A 323 6.85 -12.50 -27.79
CA PRO A 323 7.93 -12.37 -28.77
C PRO A 323 8.15 -10.94 -29.31
N GLU A 324 7.20 -10.03 -29.07
CA GLU A 324 7.35 -8.59 -29.32
C GLU A 324 8.50 -7.97 -28.52
N TYR A 325 8.83 -8.53 -27.35
CA TYR A 325 9.95 -8.13 -26.52
C TYR A 325 11.17 -8.98 -26.85
N LYS A 326 12.26 -8.35 -27.31
CA LYS A 326 13.49 -9.07 -27.72
C LYS A 326 14.57 -9.13 -26.63
N ASN A 327 14.43 -8.31 -25.58
CA ASN A 327 15.47 -8.09 -24.59
C ASN A 327 14.89 -8.23 -23.18
N TRP A 328 15.25 -9.31 -22.48
CA TRP A 328 14.77 -9.56 -21.11
C TRP A 328 15.34 -8.57 -20.09
N GLN A 329 16.52 -7.99 -20.34
CA GLN A 329 17.09 -6.94 -19.50
C GLN A 329 16.27 -5.65 -19.58
N ALA A 330 15.63 -5.35 -20.72
CA ALA A 330 14.72 -4.22 -20.82
C ALA A 330 13.48 -4.41 -19.92
N ILE A 331 12.97 -5.64 -19.83
CA ILE A 331 11.85 -5.98 -18.92
C ILE A 331 12.29 -5.91 -17.47
N GLN A 332 13.51 -6.39 -17.17
CA GLN A 332 14.11 -6.24 -15.84
C GLN A 332 14.21 -4.76 -15.44
N ASN A 333 14.74 -3.90 -16.33
CA ASN A 333 14.83 -2.46 -16.08
C ASN A 333 13.45 -1.81 -15.92
N GLY A 334 12.46 -2.25 -16.71
CA GLY A 334 11.08 -1.83 -16.54
C GLY A 334 10.50 -2.21 -15.18
N PHE A 335 10.78 -3.41 -14.66
CA PHE A 335 10.42 -3.77 -13.29
C PHE A 335 11.15 -2.89 -12.25
N LEU A 336 12.45 -2.64 -12.44
CA LEU A 336 13.25 -1.83 -11.53
C LEU A 336 12.77 -0.37 -11.47
N SER A 337 12.31 0.19 -12.59
CA SER A 337 11.80 1.57 -12.65
C SER A 337 10.51 1.78 -11.82
N LEU A 338 9.79 0.72 -11.48
CA LEU A 338 8.64 0.78 -10.57
C LEU A 338 9.05 0.98 -9.10
N GLY A 339 10.32 0.76 -8.73
CA GLY A 339 10.79 0.95 -7.36
C GLY A 339 10.19 -0.03 -6.34
N LEU A 340 9.64 -1.16 -6.79
CA LEU A 340 9.03 -2.19 -5.93
C LEU A 340 10.05 -3.23 -5.39
N HIS A 341 11.33 -3.02 -5.68
CA HIS A 341 12.41 -3.94 -5.33
C HIS A 341 13.20 -3.42 -4.12
N ARG A 342 13.89 -4.32 -3.44
CA ARG A 342 14.82 -3.99 -2.36
C ARG A 342 16.26 -4.23 -2.81
N LEU A 343 17.14 -3.29 -2.47
CA LEU A 343 18.58 -3.43 -2.65
C LEU A 343 19.17 -4.38 -1.59
N ALA A 344 20.23 -5.09 -1.96
CA ALA A 344 21.02 -5.87 -1.03
C ALA A 344 21.73 -4.94 0.00
N PRO A 345 22.20 -5.48 1.14
CA PRO A 345 22.90 -4.69 2.16
C PRO A 345 24.16 -3.96 1.66
N ASP A 346 24.76 -4.44 0.56
CA ASP A 346 25.90 -3.81 -0.10
C ASP A 346 25.50 -2.71 -1.13
N GLY A 347 24.20 -2.43 -1.24
CA GLY A 347 23.64 -1.45 -2.17
C GLY A 347 23.43 -1.97 -3.60
N THR A 348 23.73 -3.25 -3.88
CA THR A 348 23.52 -3.84 -5.21
C THR A 348 22.07 -4.29 -5.41
N ILE A 349 21.65 -4.42 -6.67
CA ILE A 349 20.28 -4.86 -7.02
C ILE A 349 20.09 -6.37 -6.77
N HIS A 350 21.16 -7.15 -6.94
CA HIS A 350 21.09 -8.60 -6.85
C HIS A 350 21.39 -9.08 -5.44
N SER A 351 20.45 -9.82 -4.87
CA SER A 351 20.65 -10.50 -3.58
C SER A 351 20.94 -11.98 -3.78
N ARG A 352 21.64 -12.56 -2.81
CA ARG A 352 22.05 -13.96 -2.79
C ARG A 352 21.60 -14.61 -1.48
N PHE A 353 20.89 -15.73 -1.60
CA PHE A 353 20.37 -16.49 -0.47
C PHE A 353 20.78 -17.95 -0.56
N GLU A 354 21.12 -18.55 0.59
CA GLU A 354 21.42 -19.98 0.72
C GLU A 354 20.18 -20.70 1.24
N GLN A 355 19.74 -21.75 0.55
CA GLN A 355 18.61 -22.55 0.99
C GLN A 355 19.04 -23.51 2.11
N SER A 356 18.40 -23.42 3.28
CA SER A 356 18.85 -24.13 4.48
C SER A 356 18.88 -25.66 4.34
N ASN A 357 17.98 -26.25 3.55
CA ASN A 357 17.86 -27.72 3.43
C ASN A 357 18.82 -28.32 2.40
N THR A 358 19.12 -27.59 1.32
CA THR A 358 19.89 -28.10 0.17
C THR A 358 21.27 -27.47 0.04
N GLN A 359 21.56 -26.40 0.79
CA GLN A 359 22.73 -25.53 0.63
C GLN A 359 22.84 -24.93 -0.78
N GLN A 360 21.76 -24.98 -1.56
CA GLN A 360 21.74 -24.40 -2.90
C GLN A 360 21.70 -22.88 -2.80
N MET A 361 22.58 -22.23 -3.56
CA MET A 361 22.62 -20.78 -3.66
C MET A 361 21.66 -20.30 -4.73
N HIS A 362 20.78 -19.37 -4.36
CA HIS A 362 19.84 -18.72 -5.25
C HIS A 362 20.17 -17.23 -5.36
N ASN A 363 20.22 -16.73 -6.59
CA ASN A 363 20.57 -15.34 -6.89
C ASN A 363 19.43 -14.71 -7.69
N GLY A 364 19.11 -13.45 -7.40
CA GLY A 364 18.00 -12.78 -8.06
C GLY A 364 17.75 -11.37 -7.53
N ILE A 365 16.64 -10.80 -7.95
CA ILE A 365 16.15 -9.50 -7.48
C ILE A 365 15.08 -9.75 -6.43
N VAL A 366 15.15 -9.05 -5.30
CA VAL A 366 14.13 -9.14 -4.25
C VAL A 366 12.99 -8.20 -4.58
N PHE A 367 11.85 -8.77 -4.96
CA PHE A 367 10.58 -8.06 -5.08
C PHE A 367 9.99 -7.85 -3.69
N ALA A 368 10.14 -6.65 -3.15
CA ALA A 368 9.72 -6.31 -1.80
C ALA A 368 8.20 -6.17 -1.70
N ASP A 369 7.58 -5.45 -2.63
CA ASP A 369 6.12 -5.32 -2.74
C ASP A 369 5.48 -6.50 -3.50
N TYR A 370 5.98 -7.72 -3.28
CA TYR A 370 5.58 -8.93 -4.00
C TYR A 370 4.06 -9.18 -3.99
N ALA A 371 3.37 -8.71 -2.95
CA ALA A 371 1.93 -8.85 -2.80
C ALA A 371 1.16 -8.23 -3.98
N VAL A 372 1.75 -7.25 -4.69
CA VAL A 372 1.19 -6.63 -5.90
C VAL A 372 1.05 -7.63 -7.05
N ALA A 373 1.90 -8.65 -7.11
CA ALA A 373 1.78 -9.71 -8.10
C ALA A 373 0.91 -10.89 -7.64
N LEU A 374 0.43 -10.89 -6.39
CA LEU A 374 -0.35 -12.01 -5.88
C LEU A 374 -1.81 -11.96 -6.41
N PRO A 375 -2.32 -13.06 -7.00
CA PRO A 375 -3.74 -13.25 -7.27
C PRO A 375 -4.54 -13.48 -5.98
N ALA A 376 -5.84 -13.81 -6.06
CA ALA A 376 -6.63 -14.10 -4.86
C ALA A 376 -6.16 -15.37 -4.13
N LYS A 377 -5.76 -16.40 -4.90
CA LYS A 377 -5.21 -17.66 -4.42
C LYS A 377 -3.99 -18.03 -5.24
N VAL A 378 -2.98 -18.60 -4.60
CA VAL A 378 -1.71 -18.93 -5.25
C VAL A 378 -1.26 -20.34 -4.84
N GLN A 379 -0.62 -21.04 -5.77
CA GLN A 379 0.01 -22.32 -5.52
C GLN A 379 1.40 -22.13 -4.89
N VAL A 380 1.61 -22.78 -3.76
CA VAL A 380 2.85 -22.70 -2.98
C VAL A 380 3.42 -24.11 -2.85
N ASN A 381 4.71 -24.24 -3.18
CA ASN A 381 5.47 -25.46 -2.94
C ASN A 381 6.14 -25.42 -1.56
N HIS A 382 5.83 -26.39 -0.71
CA HIS A 382 6.39 -26.47 0.63
C HIS A 382 7.81 -27.04 0.57
N LEU A 383 8.83 -26.22 0.77
CA LEU A 383 10.24 -26.61 0.60
C LEU A 383 10.68 -27.77 1.49
N ASN A 384 10.02 -27.97 2.64
CA ASN A 384 10.32 -29.08 3.56
C ASN A 384 9.68 -30.41 3.15
N THR A 385 8.49 -30.38 2.53
CA THR A 385 7.72 -31.60 2.23
C THR A 385 7.67 -31.94 0.73
N GLY A 386 8.02 -30.99 -0.14
CA GLY A 386 7.87 -31.09 -1.59
C GLY A 386 6.41 -31.13 -2.06
N LYS A 387 5.42 -31.00 -1.16
CA LYS A 387 4.00 -30.95 -1.52
C LYS A 387 3.62 -29.55 -1.95
N SER A 388 2.70 -29.44 -2.90
CA SER A 388 2.06 -28.19 -3.27
C SER A 388 0.70 -28.03 -2.58
N SER A 389 0.36 -26.80 -2.20
CA SER A 389 -0.98 -26.44 -1.74
C SER A 389 -1.42 -25.10 -2.31
N THR A 390 -2.72 -24.91 -2.47
CA THR A 390 -3.29 -23.61 -2.83
C THR A 390 -3.75 -22.88 -1.58
N ILE A 391 -3.23 -21.68 -1.35
CA ILE A 391 -3.62 -20.82 -0.21
C ILE A 391 -4.03 -19.43 -0.72
N SER A 392 -4.72 -18.65 0.11
CA SER A 392 -5.06 -17.26 -0.23
C SER A 392 -3.81 -16.38 -0.20
N ALA A 393 -3.84 -15.24 -0.91
CA ALA A 393 -2.73 -14.29 -0.86
C ALA A 393 -2.45 -13.76 0.55
N THR A 394 -3.49 -13.43 1.32
CA THR A 394 -3.32 -12.94 2.69
C THR A 394 -2.75 -14.01 3.62
N GLU A 395 -3.15 -15.28 3.44
CA GLU A 395 -2.58 -16.40 4.19
C GLU A 395 -1.10 -16.58 3.86
N LEU A 396 -0.71 -16.51 2.57
CA LEU A 396 0.70 -16.53 2.19
C LEU A 396 1.48 -15.39 2.84
N ILE A 397 0.95 -14.16 2.76
CA ILE A 397 1.57 -12.98 3.39
C ILE A 397 1.77 -13.22 4.89
N TYR A 398 0.71 -13.64 5.60
CA TYR A 398 0.77 -13.93 7.03
C TYR A 398 1.82 -14.98 7.37
N GLN A 399 1.85 -16.11 6.66
CA GLN A 399 2.84 -17.17 6.89
C GLN A 399 4.28 -16.70 6.64
N THR A 400 4.51 -15.90 5.60
CA THR A 400 5.85 -15.42 5.23
C THR A 400 6.45 -14.44 6.24
N GLN A 401 5.63 -13.85 7.10
CA GLN A 401 6.11 -13.05 8.22
C GLN A 401 6.78 -13.91 9.29
N PHE A 402 6.39 -15.16 9.49
CA PHE A 402 6.91 -16.02 10.57
C PHE A 402 7.88 -17.10 10.10
N HIS A 403 7.96 -17.35 8.79
CA HIS A 403 8.74 -18.46 8.24
C HIS A 403 9.70 -17.99 7.14
N SER A 404 10.98 -18.33 7.30
CA SER A 404 11.96 -18.23 6.22
C SER A 404 12.80 -19.50 6.12
N HIS A 405 12.89 -20.06 4.91
CA HIS A 405 13.74 -21.21 4.60
C HIS A 405 15.15 -20.82 4.13
N PHE A 406 15.48 -19.53 4.21
CA PHE A 406 16.70 -18.93 3.69
C PHE A 406 17.47 -18.14 4.77
N THR A 407 17.12 -18.34 6.05
CA THR A 407 17.88 -17.86 7.21
C THR A 407 18.54 -19.02 7.94
N ARG A 408 19.69 -18.77 8.58
CA ARG A 408 20.42 -19.80 9.36
C ARG A 408 19.67 -20.28 10.61
N GLN A 409 18.69 -19.53 11.09
CA GLN A 409 17.85 -19.94 12.21
C GLN A 409 16.62 -20.68 11.67
N GLN A 410 16.67 -22.01 11.73
CA GLN A 410 15.48 -22.85 11.49
C GLN A 410 14.46 -22.58 12.59
N SER A 411 13.46 -21.75 12.31
CA SER A 411 12.24 -21.76 13.12
C SER A 411 11.42 -22.98 12.70
N ASN A 412 11.51 -24.09 13.45
CA ASN A 412 10.59 -25.24 13.37
C ASN A 412 9.20 -24.84 13.89
N SER A 413 8.62 -23.80 13.29
CA SER A 413 7.34 -23.24 13.69
C SER A 413 6.23 -23.93 12.89
N ILE A 414 5.20 -24.39 13.57
CA ILE A 414 4.01 -25.00 12.97
C ILE A 414 3.28 -23.90 12.18
N ILE A 415 3.04 -24.13 10.88
CA ILE A 415 2.22 -23.24 10.05
C ILE A 415 0.83 -23.18 10.68
N SER A 416 0.51 -22.05 11.30
CA SER A 416 -0.77 -21.83 11.97
C SER A 416 -1.69 -21.07 11.03
N PRO A 417 -2.98 -21.46 10.93
CA PRO A 417 -3.93 -20.77 10.07
C PRO A 417 -4.13 -19.33 10.55
N ILE A 418 -4.40 -18.42 9.62
CA ILE A 418 -4.67 -17.02 9.96
C ILE A 418 -5.88 -16.90 10.91
N PRO A 419 -5.73 -16.23 12.07
CA PRO A 419 -6.82 -16.10 13.02
C PRO A 419 -7.88 -15.10 12.54
N HIS A 420 -9.11 -15.31 12.98
CA HIS A 420 -10.30 -14.51 12.72
C HIS A 420 -10.82 -13.88 14.02
N LEU A 421 -11.48 -12.74 13.90
CA LEU A 421 -11.95 -11.93 15.01
C LEU A 421 -13.38 -12.29 15.40
N ASN A 422 -13.59 -12.79 16.61
CA ASN A 422 -14.91 -13.07 17.15
C ASN A 422 -15.61 -11.80 17.71
N ALA A 423 -16.89 -11.93 18.07
CA ALA A 423 -17.70 -10.83 18.61
C ALA A 423 -17.15 -10.27 19.94
N ASN A 424 -16.39 -11.06 20.70
CA ASN A 424 -15.76 -10.61 21.95
C ASN A 424 -14.40 -9.92 21.73
N GLY A 425 -14.04 -9.60 20.48
CA GLY A 425 -12.78 -8.91 20.16
C GLY A 425 -11.54 -9.79 20.22
N LYS A 426 -11.67 -11.12 20.26
CA LYS A 426 -10.53 -12.06 20.34
C LYS A 426 -10.23 -12.69 18.99
N TRP A 427 -8.94 -12.71 18.66
CA TRP A 427 -8.39 -13.40 17.49
C TRP A 427 -8.24 -14.90 17.79
N GLN A 428 -8.88 -15.74 17.00
CA GLN A 428 -8.85 -17.20 17.15
C GLN A 428 -8.81 -17.91 15.78
N PRO A 429 -8.19 -19.09 15.67
CA PRO A 429 -8.30 -19.91 14.46
C PRO A 429 -9.78 -20.21 14.14
N LEU A 430 -10.13 -20.31 12.85
CA LEU A 430 -11.41 -20.89 12.47
C LEU A 430 -11.40 -22.37 12.90
N THR A 431 -12.08 -22.70 13.99
CA THR A 431 -12.49 -24.08 14.22
C THR A 431 -13.48 -24.45 13.13
N ALA A 432 -13.25 -25.56 12.42
CA ALA A 432 -14.24 -26.13 11.51
C ALA A 432 -15.61 -26.12 12.21
N PRO A 433 -16.73 -25.83 11.51
CA PRO A 433 -18.03 -25.89 12.14
C PRO A 433 -18.14 -27.29 12.75
N ALA A 434 -18.46 -27.36 14.04
CA ALA A 434 -18.79 -28.61 14.67
C ALA A 434 -19.76 -29.31 13.73
N VAL A 435 -19.35 -30.46 13.18
CA VAL A 435 -20.25 -31.33 12.44
C VAL A 435 -21.45 -31.44 13.34
N GLN A 436 -22.56 -30.81 12.97
CA GLN A 436 -23.83 -31.07 13.62
C GLN A 436 -23.94 -32.58 13.56
N THR A 437 -23.85 -33.22 14.72
CA THR A 437 -24.19 -34.62 14.86
C THR A 437 -25.62 -34.71 14.38
N LEU A 438 -25.80 -34.99 13.09
CA LEU A 438 -27.03 -35.49 12.52
C LEU A 438 -27.35 -36.71 13.36
N LEU A 439 -28.25 -36.52 14.32
CA LEU A 439 -28.97 -37.58 14.98
C LEU A 439 -29.44 -38.49 13.85
N LYS A 440 -28.82 -39.67 13.71
CA LYS A 440 -29.33 -40.71 12.84
C LYS A 440 -30.72 -41.06 13.37
N PRO A 441 -31.81 -40.86 12.61
CA PRO A 441 -33.09 -41.41 12.97
C PRO A 441 -33.02 -42.90 12.63
N GLY A 442 -33.07 -43.76 13.66
CA GLY A 442 -33.24 -45.19 13.46
C GLY A 442 -32.43 -46.05 14.40
N VAL A 443 -32.93 -46.23 15.62
CA VAL A 443 -32.87 -47.52 16.32
C VAL A 443 -34.21 -47.70 17.03
N THR A 444 -35.01 -48.64 16.54
CA THR A 444 -36.15 -49.20 17.25
C THR A 444 -35.63 -50.03 18.41
N ASN A 445 -35.88 -49.61 19.65
CA ASN A 445 -35.70 -50.50 20.79
C ASN A 445 -36.85 -51.51 20.80
N GLY A 446 -36.54 -52.73 20.38
CA GLY A 446 -37.36 -53.91 20.64
C GLY A 446 -36.90 -54.60 21.91
N VAL A 447 -37.91 -55.09 22.65
CA VAL A 447 -37.93 -55.94 23.85
C VAL A 447 -38.05 -55.19 25.17
#